data_AF-A0A5C7JWF2-F1
#
_entry.id   AF-A0A5C7JWF2-F1
#
_cell.length_a   1.000
_cell.length_b   1.000
_cell.length_c   1.000
_cell.angle_alpha   90.00
_cell.angle_beta   90.00
_cell.angle_gamma   90.00
#
_symmetry.space_group_name_H-M   'P 1'
#
loop_
_entity.id
_entity.type
_entity.pdbx_description
1 polymer ?
#
loop_
_entity_poly.entity_id
_entity_poly.type
_entity_poly.pdbx_seq_one_letter_code
_entity_poly.pdbx_strand_id
1 'polypeptide(L)'
;MPAQKVAFVAGAMGGMGAAICQSLARDGLRVVAGCPPHYRFKDEWLAMQKALGFEFLSEEHEIADDAQLAPLLDRIEREIGPVEVLVNNAEMTRFRSLARLACHLRVVSIEPVEGAYRTRVWLPSQPVRH
;
A
#
# COMPACT_ATOMS: atom_id res chain seq x y z
N MET A 1 -2.96 20.50 13.82
CA MET A 1 -3.32 19.07 13.74
C MET A 1 -2.18 18.36 13.04
N PRO A 2 -1.68 17.22 13.53
CA PRO A 2 -0.69 16.44 12.78
C PRO A 2 -1.29 16.06 11.41
N ALA A 3 -0.47 16.05 10.36
CA ALA A 3 -0.90 15.62 9.04
C ALA A 3 -1.42 14.17 9.11
N GLN A 4 -2.52 13.89 8.42
CA GLN A 4 -3.08 12.54 8.37
C GLN A 4 -2.07 11.61 7.70
N LYS A 5 -1.73 10.51 8.38
CA LYS A 5 -0.73 9.53 7.93
C LYS A 5 -1.30 8.74 6.75
N VAL A 6 -0.45 8.46 5.77
CA VAL A 6 -0.83 7.77 4.54
C VAL A 6 -0.40 6.31 4.58
N ALA A 7 -1.27 5.43 4.11
CA ALA A 7 -0.95 4.04 3.81
C ALA A 7 -1.08 3.76 2.31
N PHE A 8 -0.03 3.22 1.70
CA PHE A 8 -0.07 2.70 0.35
C PHE A 8 -0.27 1.19 0.38
N VAL A 9 -1.23 0.67 -0.40
CA VAL A 9 -1.53 -0.76 -0.49
C VAL A 9 -1.37 -1.21 -1.94
N ALA A 10 -0.31 -1.96 -2.26
CA ALA A 10 -0.15 -2.59 -3.57
C ALA A 10 -1.09 -3.80 -3.70
N GLY A 11 -1.75 -3.96 -4.86
CA GLY A 11 -2.73 -5.03 -5.05
C GLY A 11 -4.01 -4.83 -4.22
N ALA A 12 -4.43 -3.57 -4.07
CA ALA A 12 -5.54 -3.18 -3.19
C ALA A 12 -6.92 -3.63 -3.68
N MET A 13 -7.12 -3.80 -4.98
CA MET A 13 -8.46 -3.96 -5.58
C MET A 13 -8.95 -5.43 -5.65
N GLY A 14 -8.33 -6.33 -4.87
CA GLY A 14 -8.74 -7.73 -4.71
C GLY A 14 -9.27 -8.02 -3.30
N GLY A 15 -9.90 -9.20 -3.09
CA GLY A 15 -10.63 -9.53 -1.85
C GLY A 15 -9.94 -9.15 -0.54
N MET A 16 -8.72 -9.63 -0.30
CA MET A 16 -7.94 -9.25 0.90
C MET A 16 -7.43 -7.81 0.85
N GLY A 17 -6.99 -7.33 -0.31
CA GLY A 17 -6.50 -5.96 -0.48
C GLY A 17 -7.56 -4.93 -0.08
N ALA A 18 -8.81 -5.17 -0.47
CA ALA A 18 -9.93 -4.31 -0.13
C ALA A 18 -10.20 -4.31 1.37
N ALA A 19 -10.18 -5.49 2.01
CA ALA A 19 -10.34 -5.60 3.46
C ALA A 19 -9.22 -4.86 4.22
N ILE A 20 -7.98 -4.92 3.72
CA ILE A 20 -6.84 -4.20 4.30
C ILE A 20 -7.02 -2.69 4.16
N CYS A 21 -7.40 -2.20 2.96
CA CYS A 21 -7.70 -0.78 2.74
C CYS A 21 -8.79 -0.27 3.71
N GLN A 22 -9.87 -1.03 3.85
CA GLN A 22 -10.95 -0.69 4.77
C GLN A 22 -10.49 -0.67 6.23
N SER A 23 -9.68 -1.64 6.66
CA SER A 23 -9.11 -1.68 8.01
C SER A 23 -8.25 -0.45 8.28
N LEU A 24 -7.33 -0.12 7.37
CA LEU A 24 -6.43 1.03 7.52
C LEU A 24 -7.18 2.36 7.54
N ALA A 25 -8.25 2.50 6.76
CA ALA A 25 -9.09 3.69 6.82
C ALA A 25 -9.90 3.79 8.13
N ARG A 26 -10.37 2.67 8.69
CA ARG A 26 -11.00 2.65 10.02
C ARG A 26 -10.01 3.04 11.12
N ASP A 27 -8.73 2.71 10.95
CA ASP A 27 -7.64 3.14 11.82
C ASP A 27 -7.27 4.63 11.65
N GLY A 28 -7.95 5.35 10.76
CA GLY A 28 -7.78 6.79 10.54
C GLY A 28 -6.68 7.16 9.55
N LEU A 29 -6.09 6.18 8.85
CA LEU A 29 -5.11 6.46 7.80
C LEU A 29 -5.81 6.86 6.51
N ARG A 30 -5.17 7.75 5.75
CA ARG A 30 -5.56 8.02 4.37
C ARG A 30 -4.98 6.93 3.48
N VAL A 31 -5.82 6.22 2.73
CA VAL A 31 -5.38 5.04 1.98
C VAL A 31 -5.27 5.35 0.50
N VAL A 32 -4.12 4.99 -0.07
CA VAL A 32 -3.83 5.00 -1.51
C VAL A 32 -3.81 3.55 -2.00
N ALA A 33 -4.80 3.19 -2.81
CA ALA A 33 -4.98 1.88 -3.40
C ALA A 33 -4.17 1.74 -4.70
N GLY A 34 -3.12 0.92 -4.66
CA GLY A 34 -2.29 0.59 -5.81
C GLY A 34 -2.94 -0.46 -6.71
N CYS A 35 -2.95 -0.20 -8.02
CA CYS A 35 -3.45 -1.12 -9.04
C CYS A 35 -2.54 -1.13 -10.28
N PRO A 36 -2.59 -2.18 -11.14
CA PRO A 36 -1.83 -2.20 -12.38
C PRO A 36 -2.23 -1.04 -13.31
N PRO A 37 -1.32 -0.60 -14.21
CA PRO A 37 -1.66 0.38 -15.23
C PRO A 37 -2.88 -0.04 -16.06
N HIS A 38 -3.75 0.91 -16.38
CA HIS A 38 -4.98 0.66 -17.15
C HIS A 38 -5.93 -0.39 -16.55
N TYR A 39 -5.94 -0.56 -15.22
CA TYR A 39 -6.83 -1.51 -14.57
C TYR A 39 -8.31 -1.13 -14.78
N ARG A 40 -9.00 -1.93 -15.62
CA ARG A 40 -10.37 -1.63 -16.11
C ARG A 40 -11.45 -1.49 -15.03
N PHE A 41 -11.23 -2.06 -13.84
CA PHE A 41 -12.22 -2.05 -12.75
C PHE A 41 -11.91 -1.00 -11.68
N LYS A 42 -10.91 -0.13 -11.90
CA LYS A 42 -10.49 0.88 -10.92
C LYS A 42 -11.66 1.76 -10.45
N ASP A 43 -12.36 2.36 -11.40
CA ASP A 43 -13.41 3.34 -11.09
C ASP A 43 -14.64 2.68 -10.47
N GLU A 44 -15.00 1.48 -10.96
CA GLU A 44 -16.07 0.67 -10.38
C GLU A 44 -15.76 0.29 -8.92
N TRP A 45 -14.53 -0.18 -8.67
CA TRP A 45 -14.10 -0.54 -7.33
C TRP A 45 -14.13 0.68 -6.39
N LEU A 46 -13.62 1.83 -6.82
CA LEU A 46 -13.68 3.07 -6.03
C LEU A 46 -15.12 3.49 -5.72
N ALA A 47 -16.04 3.38 -6.70
CA ALA A 47 -17.45 3.67 -6.48
C ALA A 47 -18.09 2.72 -5.47
N MET A 48 -17.76 1.41 -5.53
CA MET A 48 -18.22 0.43 -4.54
C MET A 48 -17.71 0.76 -3.14
N GLN A 49 -16.42 1.10 -2.98
CA GLN A 49 -15.86 1.46 -1.67
C GLN A 49 -16.51 2.74 -1.12
N LYS A 50 -16.79 3.72 -1.98
CA LYS A 50 -17.50 4.94 -1.61
C LYS A 50 -18.92 4.66 -1.13
N ALA A 51 -19.64 3.75 -1.78
CA ALA A 51 -20.97 3.31 -1.34
C ALA A 51 -20.94 2.62 0.04
N LEU A 52 -19.82 1.99 0.39
CA LEU A 52 -19.57 1.41 1.72
C LEU A 52 -19.08 2.42 2.77
N GLY A 53 -18.97 3.71 2.41
CA GLY A 53 -18.53 4.77 3.31
C GLY A 53 -17.01 4.96 3.40
N PHE A 54 -16.25 4.37 2.47
CA PHE A 54 -14.79 4.53 2.40
C PHE A 54 -14.40 5.49 1.28
N GLU A 55 -13.44 6.36 1.55
CA GLU A 55 -12.83 7.22 0.54
C GLU A 55 -11.37 6.83 0.34
N PHE A 56 -11.05 6.36 -0.87
CA PHE A 56 -9.71 5.92 -1.24
C PHE A 56 -9.21 6.73 -2.43
N LEU A 57 -7.92 7.01 -2.42
CA LEU A 57 -7.20 7.46 -3.62
C LEU A 57 -6.68 6.23 -4.36
N SER A 58 -6.45 6.35 -5.66
CA SER A 58 -5.89 5.27 -6.47
C SER A 58 -4.64 5.73 -7.19
N GLU A 59 -3.63 4.88 -7.22
CA GLU A 59 -2.41 5.09 -8.00
C GLU A 59 -2.13 3.86 -8.85
N GLU A 60 -1.71 4.11 -10.09
CA GLU A 60 -1.30 3.05 -11.01
C GLU A 60 0.18 2.75 -10.81
N HIS A 61 0.50 1.47 -10.65
CA HIS A 61 1.85 1.00 -10.38
C HIS A 61 2.06 -0.38 -10.99
N GLU A 62 3.13 -0.53 -11.77
CA GLU A 62 3.61 -1.83 -12.21
C GLU A 62 4.40 -2.49 -11.06
N ILE A 63 3.84 -3.57 -10.54
CA ILE A 63 4.33 -4.32 -9.37
C ILE A 63 5.72 -4.92 -9.61
N ALA A 64 6.06 -5.23 -10.87
CA ALA A 64 7.33 -5.87 -11.20
C ALA A 64 8.54 -4.92 -11.17
N ASP A 65 8.33 -3.60 -11.04
CA ASP A 65 9.40 -2.59 -11.13
C ASP A 65 9.60 -1.83 -9.82
N ASP A 66 10.48 -2.38 -8.98
CA ASP A 66 10.96 -1.76 -7.74
C ASP A 66 11.47 -0.31 -7.95
N ALA A 67 12.02 0.02 -9.13
CA ALA A 67 12.54 1.36 -9.42
C ALA A 67 11.44 2.41 -9.57
N GLN A 68 10.19 1.99 -9.84
CA GLN A 68 9.04 2.88 -9.95
C GLN A 68 8.34 3.13 -8.61
N LEU A 69 8.58 2.28 -7.60
CA LEU A 69 7.90 2.40 -6.31
C LEU A 69 8.39 3.60 -5.49
N ALA A 70 9.70 3.84 -5.41
CA ALA A 70 10.22 4.98 -4.65
C ALA A 70 9.73 6.34 -5.20
N PRO A 71 9.82 6.62 -6.52
CA PRO A 71 9.26 7.86 -7.09
C PRO A 71 7.75 8.01 -6.91
N LEU A 72 7.01 6.89 -6.89
CA LEU A 72 5.57 6.89 -6.61
C LEU A 72 5.29 7.30 -5.16
N LEU A 73 6.02 6.71 -4.20
CA LEU A 73 5.88 7.06 -2.79
C LEU A 73 6.25 8.53 -2.54
N ASP A 74 7.34 9.03 -3.14
CA ASP A 74 7.75 10.44 -3.07
C ASP A 74 6.65 11.38 -3.61
N ARG A 75 5.98 10.98 -4.70
CA ARG A 75 4.84 11.74 -5.25
C ARG A 75 3.67 11.77 -4.27
N ILE A 76 3.30 10.61 -3.71
CA ILE A 76 2.24 10.51 -2.71
C ILE A 76 2.56 11.38 -1.49
N GLU A 77 3.80 11.36 -1.02
CA GLU A 77 4.24 12.18 0.12
C GLU A 77 4.08 13.68 -0.14
N ARG A 78 4.41 14.12 -1.35
CA ARG A 78 4.29 15.52 -1.76
C ARG A 78 2.85 15.97 -1.96
N GLU A 79 1.99 15.12 -2.51
CA GLU A 79 0.63 15.49 -2.92
C GLU A 79 -0.42 15.22 -1.85
N ILE A 80 -0.23 14.18 -1.04
CA ILE A 80 -1.25 13.63 -0.14
C ILE A 80 -0.82 13.78 1.31
N GLY A 81 0.43 13.43 1.62
CA GLY A 81 0.99 13.50 2.98
C GLY A 81 1.94 12.34 3.28
N PRO A 82 2.61 12.37 4.45
CA PRO A 82 3.68 11.43 4.77
C PRO A 82 3.19 9.98 4.74
N VAL A 83 3.88 9.15 3.96
CA VAL A 83 3.60 7.72 3.92
C VAL A 83 4.25 7.10 5.16
N GLU A 84 3.51 6.26 5.86
CA GLU A 84 4.03 5.53 7.02
C GLU A 84 3.88 4.01 6.89
N VAL A 85 2.91 3.57 6.09
CA VAL A 85 2.59 2.16 5.91
C VAL A 85 2.64 1.82 4.42
N LEU A 86 3.43 0.80 4.09
CA LEU A 86 3.48 0.20 2.78
C LEU A 86 3.01 -1.25 2.91
N VAL A 87 1.88 -1.59 2.30
CA VAL A 87 1.39 -2.96 2.23
C VAL A 87 1.68 -3.54 0.87
N ASN A 88 2.40 -4.66 0.86
CA ASN A 88 2.60 -5.50 -0.31
C ASN A 88 1.63 -6.67 -0.29
N ASN A 89 0.54 -6.53 -1.04
CA ASN A 89 -0.55 -7.50 -1.13
C ASN A 89 -0.80 -7.94 -2.59
N ALA A 90 0.18 -7.81 -3.49
CA ALA A 90 0.03 -8.27 -4.87
C ALA A 90 0.23 -9.80 -4.97
N GLU A 91 -0.81 -10.53 -5.39
CA GLU A 91 -0.74 -12.00 -5.59
C GLU A 91 0.09 -12.44 -6.81
N MET A 92 0.80 -11.53 -7.48
CA MET A 92 1.69 -11.88 -8.59
C MET A 92 3.16 -11.73 -8.22
N THR A 93 3.75 -12.89 -7.92
CA THR A 93 5.11 -13.30 -8.30
C THR A 93 6.18 -12.21 -8.33
N ARG A 94 6.97 -12.14 -7.24
CA ARG A 94 8.30 -11.51 -7.13
C ARG A 94 8.35 -9.99 -6.95
N PHE A 95 7.77 -9.46 -5.87
CA PHE A 95 8.45 -8.32 -5.25
C PHE A 95 9.80 -8.79 -4.68
N ARG A 96 10.90 -8.16 -5.09
CA ARG A 96 12.13 -8.28 -4.30
C ARG A 96 11.88 -7.55 -2.98
N SER A 97 12.66 -7.90 -1.95
CA SER A 97 12.52 -7.37 -0.60
C SER A 97 12.33 -5.84 -0.56
N LEU A 98 11.09 -5.39 -0.31
CA LEU A 98 10.74 -3.99 -0.09
C LEU A 98 11.47 -3.36 1.10
N ALA A 99 12.07 -4.19 1.97
CA ALA A 99 12.89 -3.74 3.09
C ALA A 99 14.08 -2.85 2.70
N ARG A 100 14.55 -2.91 1.44
CA ARG A 100 15.61 -2.00 0.94
C ARG A 100 15.09 -0.62 0.52
N LEU A 101 13.81 -0.52 0.16
CA LEU A 101 13.24 0.68 -0.45
C LEU A 101 12.70 1.68 0.58
N ALA A 102 12.49 1.26 1.83
CA ALA A 102 11.80 2.08 2.81
C ALA A 102 12.50 2.09 4.17
N CYS A 103 13.57 2.88 4.27
CA CYS A 103 14.30 3.06 5.53
C CYS A 103 13.45 3.72 6.65
N HIS A 104 12.33 4.37 6.30
CA HIS A 104 11.43 5.08 7.22
C HIS A 104 9.98 4.58 7.23
N LEU A 105 9.61 3.59 6.41
CA LEU A 105 8.24 3.04 6.42
C LEU A 105 8.13 1.76 7.21
N ARG A 106 6.95 1.53 7.78
CA ARG A 106 6.54 0.19 8.20
C ARG A 106 6.01 -0.55 6.98
N VAL A 107 6.71 -1.62 6.59
CA VAL A 107 6.30 -2.46 5.46
C VAL A 107 5.60 -3.70 5.98
N VAL A 108 4.43 -4.03 5.43
CA VAL A 108 3.70 -5.27 5.68
C VAL A 108 3.60 -6.04 4.37
N SER A 109 4.20 -7.22 4.28
CA SER A 109 4.08 -8.08 3.08
C SER A 109 3.23 -9.29 3.39
N ILE A 110 2.31 -9.61 2.49
CA ILE A 110 1.42 -10.76 2.56
C ILE A 110 1.70 -11.62 1.33
N GLU A 111 2.17 -12.84 1.55
CA GLU A 111 2.61 -13.76 0.50
C GLU A 111 1.79 -15.05 0.55
N PRO A 112 1.25 -15.55 -0.58
CA PRO A 112 0.64 -16.87 -0.61
C PRO A 112 1.72 -17.93 -0.40
N VAL A 113 1.43 -18.89 0.48
CA VAL A 113 2.21 -20.12 0.71
C VAL A 113 1.25 -21.30 0.63
N GLU A 114 1.73 -22.51 0.36
CA GLU A 114 0.90 -23.70 0.11
C GLU A 114 -0.24 -23.88 1.15
N GLY A 115 -1.47 -23.52 0.77
CA GLY A 115 -2.66 -23.58 1.63
C GLY A 115 -2.82 -22.47 2.69
N ALA A 116 -1.96 -21.44 2.74
CA ALA A 116 -1.99 -20.38 3.74
C ALA A 116 -1.41 -19.04 3.22
N TYR A 117 -1.41 -18.01 4.07
CA TYR A 117 -0.74 -16.73 3.80
C TYR A 117 0.33 -16.46 4.86
N ARG A 118 1.48 -15.94 4.43
CA ARG A 118 2.55 -15.51 5.31
C ARG A 118 2.58 -13.98 5.36
N THR A 119 2.46 -13.42 6.56
CA THR A 119 2.62 -11.98 6.81
C THR A 119 4.00 -11.71 7.40
N ARG A 120 4.75 -10.75 6.81
CA ARG A 120 6.02 -10.27 7.36
C ARG A 120 5.97 -8.76 7.52
N VAL A 121 6.46 -8.26 8.66
CA VAL A 121 6.49 -6.83 8.97
C VAL A 121 7.94 -6.37 9.10
N TRP A 122 8.30 -5.30 8.40
CA TRP A 122 9.57 -4.61 8.57
C TRP A 122 9.29 -3.25 9.17
N LEU A 123 10.06 -2.89 10.18
CA LEU A 123 10.02 -1.57 10.78
C LEU A 123 11.24 -0.78 10.31
N PRO A 124 11.12 0.56 10.24
CA PRO A 124 12.27 1.43 10.04
C PRO A 124 13.37 1.06 11.01
N SER A 125 14.62 0.98 10.55
CA SER A 125 15.75 0.93 11.47
C SER A 125 15.70 2.21 12.29
N GLN A 126 15.55 2.10 13.62
CA GLN A 126 15.68 3.29 14.47
C GLN A 126 17.04 3.94 14.17
N PRO A 127 17.12 5.27 14.04
CA PRO A 127 18.43 5.90 14.02
C PRO A 127 19.15 5.46 15.29
N VAL A 128 20.32 4.83 15.12
CA VAL A 128 21.23 4.58 16.24
C VAL A 128 21.49 5.95 16.84
N ARG A 129 20.94 6.21 18.02
CA ARG A 129 21.29 7.40 18.80
C ARG A 129 22.75 7.18 19.20
N HIS A 130 23.66 7.89 18.53
CA HIS A 130 25.02 8.09 19.02
C HIS A 130 25.01 9.12 20.14
#